data_AF-A0A7C6WL80-F1
#
_entry.id   AF-A0A7C6WL80-F1
#
_cell.length_a   1.000
_cell.length_b   1.000
_cell.length_c   1.000
_cell.angle_alpha   90.00
_cell.angle_beta   90.00
_cell.angle_gamma   90.00
#
_symmetry.space_group_name_H-M   'P 1'
#
loop_
_entity.id
_entity.type
_entity.pdbx_description
1 polymer ?
#
loop_
_entity_poly.entity_id
_entity_poly.type
_entity_poly.pdbx_seq_one_letter_code
_entity_poly.pdbx_strand_id
1 'polypeptide(L)'
;MERVMAKYQGNKMNPRRFSASQLKFYLILIPLGIFMILPVVMVINKAFKPLGELFAFPPTIFVREPTLKNFRDLFTLSGTTGVPMTRYLFNSIVISILTVVINLLITISAAYAFSKKKFKLKTALFNINQMALMFVATAVSVPRYIVIVKAGLIDSWAAHILPLIAMPVGLFLV
;
A
#
# COMPACT_ATOMS: atom_id res chain seq x y z
N MET A 1 -51.34 27.18 5.41
CA MET A 1 -49.97 27.20 4.88
C MET A 1 -49.20 26.02 5.46
N GLU A 2 -49.35 24.83 4.86
CA GLU A 2 -48.71 23.62 5.34
C GLU A 2 -47.48 23.32 4.47
N ARG A 3 -46.28 23.55 5.03
CA ARG A 3 -45.02 23.19 4.37
C ARG A 3 -44.88 21.67 4.40
N VAL A 4 -45.15 21.03 3.27
CA VAL A 4 -44.82 19.61 3.05
C VAL A 4 -43.31 19.44 3.22
N MET A 5 -42.89 18.86 4.34
CA MET A 5 -41.50 18.50 4.54
C MET A 5 -41.12 17.40 3.55
N ALA A 6 -40.16 17.69 2.67
CA ALA A 6 -39.58 16.69 1.78
C ALA A 6 -38.99 15.56 2.62
N LYS A 7 -39.60 14.38 2.53
CA LYS A 7 -39.19 13.15 3.23
C LYS A 7 -37.78 12.79 2.75
N TYR A 8 -36.77 12.94 3.61
CA TYR A 8 -35.39 12.59 3.31
C TYR A 8 -35.32 11.09 2.94
N GLN A 9 -35.17 10.79 1.64
CA GLN A 9 -34.93 9.44 1.17
C GLN A 9 -33.44 9.14 1.35
N GLY A 10 -33.09 8.56 2.50
CA GLY A 10 -31.74 8.06 2.75
C GLY A 10 -31.27 7.18 1.59
N ASN A 11 -30.01 7.37 1.20
CA ASN A 11 -29.41 6.76 0.01
C ASN A 11 -29.57 5.22 0.06
N LYS A 12 -30.54 4.67 -0.67
CA LYS A 12 -30.81 3.22 -0.76
C LYS A 12 -29.77 2.54 -1.68
N MET A 13 -28.49 2.79 -1.42
CA MET A 13 -27.37 2.33 -2.25
C MET A 13 -27.13 0.82 -2.17
N ASN A 14 -27.69 0.11 -1.18
CA ASN A 14 -27.50 -1.33 -1.05
C ASN A 14 -28.83 -2.08 -1.25
N PRO A 15 -29.15 -2.54 -2.47
CA PRO A 15 -30.35 -3.33 -2.69
C PRO A 15 -30.21 -4.67 -1.96
N ARG A 16 -31.21 -5.00 -1.12
CA ARG A 16 -31.24 -6.25 -0.33
C ARG A 16 -31.36 -7.53 -1.17
N ARG A 17 -31.62 -7.41 -2.47
CA ARG A 17 -31.76 -8.51 -3.44
C ARG A 17 -31.23 -8.06 -4.80
N PHE A 18 -30.80 -9.04 -5.60
CA PHE A 18 -30.36 -8.78 -6.97
C PHE A 18 -31.51 -8.12 -7.76
N SER A 19 -31.29 -6.90 -8.26
CA SER A 19 -32.25 -6.18 -9.08
C SER A 19 -31.75 -6.11 -10.52
N ALA A 20 -32.65 -6.23 -11.50
CA ALA A 20 -32.30 -6.13 -12.91
C ALA A 20 -31.60 -4.80 -13.27
N SER A 21 -31.78 -3.74 -12.47
CA SER A 21 -31.05 -2.47 -12.61
C SER A 21 -29.55 -2.59 -12.35
N GLN A 22 -29.10 -3.60 -11.60
CA GLN A 22 -27.68 -3.86 -11.33
C GLN A 22 -26.96 -4.48 -12.52
N LEU A 23 -27.69 -5.10 -13.46
CA LEU A 23 -27.09 -5.74 -14.62
C LEU A 23 -26.27 -4.75 -15.48
N LYS A 24 -26.72 -3.48 -15.56
CA LYS A 24 -25.98 -2.40 -16.24
C LYS A 24 -24.63 -2.12 -15.58
N PHE A 25 -24.57 -2.16 -14.25
CA PHE A 25 -23.31 -1.98 -13.51
C PHE A 25 -22.38 -3.18 -13.71
N TYR A 26 -22.89 -4.41 -13.65
CA TYR A 26 -22.10 -5.61 -13.89
C TYR A 26 -21.55 -5.68 -15.31
N LEU A 27 -22.32 -5.23 -16.30
CA LEU A 27 -21.89 -5.18 -17.70
C LEU A 27 -20.65 -4.28 -17.91
N ILE A 28 -20.47 -3.27 -17.06
CA ILE A 28 -19.28 -2.39 -17.08
C ILE A 28 -18.17 -2.93 -16.15
N LEU A 29 -18.55 -3.33 -14.93
CA LEU A 29 -17.60 -3.75 -13.89
C LEU A 29 -16.89 -5.06 -14.23
N ILE A 30 -17.57 -6.02 -14.87
CA ILE A 30 -16.96 -7.32 -15.19
C ILE A 30 -15.84 -7.16 -16.24
N PRO A 31 -16.04 -6.52 -17.41
CA PRO A 31 -14.95 -6.27 -18.35
C PRO A 31 -13.81 -5.45 -17.76
N LEU A 32 -14.13 -4.41 -16.97
CA LEU A 32 -13.12 -3.61 -16.30
C LEU A 32 -12.30 -4.42 -15.29
N GLY A 33 -12.97 -5.29 -14.51
CA GLY A 33 -12.32 -6.19 -13.57
C GLY A 33 -11.41 -7.20 -14.27
N ILE A 34 -11.85 -7.78 -15.39
CA ILE A 34 -11.03 -8.67 -16.22
C ILE A 34 -9.78 -7.93 -16.73
N PHE A 35 -9.95 -6.69 -17.20
CA PHE A 35 -8.84 -5.87 -17.67
C PHE A 35 -7.85 -5.54 -16.54
N MET A 36 -8.34 -5.23 -15.33
CA MET A 36 -7.49 -4.97 -14.15
C MET A 36 -6.74 -6.22 -13.66
N ILE A 37 -7.30 -7.42 -13.84
CA ILE A 37 -6.67 -8.70 -13.46
C ILE A 37 -5.57 -9.11 -14.45
N LEU A 38 -5.63 -8.65 -15.70
CA LEU A 38 -4.67 -8.98 -16.75
C LEU A 38 -3.18 -8.86 -16.32
N PRO A 39 -2.70 -7.75 -15.73
CA PRO A 39 -1.31 -7.64 -15.29
C PRO A 39 -0.92 -8.68 -14.23
N VAL A 40 -1.83 -9.06 -13.34
CA VAL A 40 -1.59 -10.11 -12.33
C VAL A 40 -1.40 -11.46 -13.01
N VAL A 41 -2.26 -11.79 -13.98
CA VAL A 41 -2.14 -13.01 -14.79
C VAL A 41 -0.81 -13.01 -15.56
N MET A 42 -0.37 -11.87 -16.09
CA MET A 42 0.92 -11.77 -16.77
C MET A 42 2.10 -12.02 -15.84
N VAL A 43 2.08 -11.48 -14.61
CA VAL A 43 3.14 -11.71 -13.62
C VAL A 43 3.21 -13.20 -13.23
N ILE A 44 2.06 -13.83 -13.00
CA ILE A 44 2.00 -15.27 -12.70
C ILE A 44 2.54 -16.08 -13.88
N ASN A 45 2.13 -15.79 -15.12
CA ASN A 45 2.65 -16.50 -16.30
C ASN A 45 4.16 -16.34 -16.43
N LYS A 46 4.70 -15.12 -16.25
CA LYS A 46 6.14 -14.86 -16.31
C LYS A 46 6.94 -15.66 -15.27
N ALA A 47 6.37 -15.95 -14.10
CA ALA A 47 7.03 -16.76 -13.08
C ALA A 47 7.33 -18.20 -13.57
N PHE A 48 6.56 -18.73 -14.53
CA PHE A 48 6.77 -20.07 -15.10
C PHE A 48 7.53 -20.07 -16.43
N LYS A 49 7.81 -18.89 -17.03
CA LYS A 49 8.51 -18.81 -18.33
C LYS A 49 10.01 -19.08 -18.20
N PRO A 50 10.60 -19.93 -19.05
CA PRO A 50 12.06 -20.03 -19.11
C PRO A 50 12.67 -18.71 -19.61
N LEU A 51 13.94 -18.45 -19.24
CA LEU A 51 14.67 -17.23 -19.60
C LEU A 51 14.61 -16.89 -21.10
N GLY A 52 14.72 -17.90 -21.98
CA GLY A 52 14.61 -17.69 -23.43
C GLY A 52 13.25 -17.18 -23.89
N GLU A 53 12.16 -17.59 -23.23
CA GLU A 53 10.79 -17.13 -23.55
C GLU A 53 10.52 -15.73 -23.00
N LEU A 54 11.19 -15.30 -21.93
CA LEU A 54 11.06 -13.94 -21.37
C LEU A 54 11.53 -12.85 -22.35
N PHE A 55 12.50 -13.16 -23.21
CA PHE A 55 13.06 -12.25 -24.21
C PHE A 55 12.59 -12.54 -25.64
N ALA A 56 11.68 -13.49 -25.83
CA ALA A 56 11.16 -13.85 -27.16
C ALA A 56 10.27 -12.72 -27.74
N PHE A 57 10.40 -12.49 -29.06
CA PHE A 57 9.54 -11.58 -29.80
C PHE A 57 8.74 -12.35 -30.86
N PRO A 58 7.40 -12.20 -30.93
CA PRO A 58 6.56 -11.31 -30.11
C PRO A 58 6.34 -11.83 -28.67
N PRO A 59 6.15 -10.94 -27.68
CA PRO A 59 5.97 -11.33 -26.28
C PRO A 59 4.69 -12.16 -26.12
N THR A 60 4.83 -13.36 -25.56
CA THR A 60 3.70 -14.24 -25.30
C THR A 60 2.94 -13.77 -24.05
N ILE A 61 1.61 -13.79 -24.07
CA ILE A 61 0.81 -13.48 -22.86
C ILE A 61 0.81 -14.69 -21.92
N PHE A 62 0.61 -15.88 -22.49
CA PHE A 62 0.63 -17.16 -21.80
C PHE A 62 1.96 -17.87 -22.01
N VAL A 63 2.43 -18.57 -20.99
CA VAL A 63 3.63 -19.41 -21.07
C VAL A 63 3.42 -20.55 -22.06
N ARG A 64 4.38 -20.77 -22.96
CA ARG A 64 4.33 -21.91 -23.92
C ARG A 64 4.94 -23.16 -23.32
N GLU A 65 6.05 -23.00 -22.60
CA GLU A 65 6.77 -24.10 -21.96
C GLU A 65 6.88 -23.84 -20.46
N PRO A 66 5.87 -24.21 -19.65
CA PRO A 66 5.88 -23.92 -18.23
C PRO A 66 7.00 -24.69 -17.53
N THR A 67 7.84 -23.97 -16.79
CA THR A 67 8.95 -24.53 -16.02
C THR A 67 8.92 -24.07 -14.56
N LEU A 68 9.41 -24.91 -13.66
CA LEU A 68 9.66 -24.56 -12.26
C LEU A 68 11.10 -24.07 -12.02
N LYS A 69 11.85 -23.83 -13.10
CA LYS A 69 13.27 -23.47 -13.03
C LYS A 69 13.46 -22.16 -12.28
N ASN A 70 12.66 -21.12 -12.57
CA ASN A 70 12.75 -19.83 -11.89
C ASN A 70 12.61 -19.95 -10.37
N PHE A 71 11.75 -20.84 -9.88
CA PHE A 71 11.59 -21.08 -8.43
C PHE A 71 12.80 -21.78 -7.84
N ARG A 72 13.32 -22.83 -8.51
CA ARG A 72 14.54 -23.54 -8.06
C ARG A 72 15.74 -22.62 -8.08
N ASP A 73 15.91 -21.83 -9.13
CA ASP A 73 16.95 -20.82 -9.29
C ASP A 73 16.83 -19.77 -8.18
N LEU A 74 15.61 -19.37 -7.80
CA LEU A 74 15.38 -18.46 -6.68
C LEU A 74 15.95 -18.99 -5.35
N PHE A 75 15.79 -20.28 -5.06
CA PHE A 75 16.30 -20.89 -3.82
C PHE A 75 17.78 -21.31 -3.91
N THR A 76 18.29 -21.61 -5.11
CA THR A 76 19.68 -22.08 -5.32
C THR A 76 20.67 -20.94 -5.56
N LEU A 77 20.33 -19.96 -6.43
CA LEU A 77 21.16 -18.76 -6.68
C LEU A 77 21.21 -17.82 -5.46
N SER A 78 20.19 -17.92 -4.58
CA SER A 78 20.21 -17.33 -3.24
C SER A 78 21.43 -17.73 -2.40
N GLY A 79 22.05 -18.88 -2.69
CA GLY A 79 23.29 -19.31 -2.03
C GLY A 79 24.55 -18.64 -2.60
N THR A 80 24.53 -18.23 -3.87
CA THR A 80 25.71 -17.70 -4.60
C THR A 80 25.85 -16.18 -4.48
N THR A 81 24.76 -15.43 -4.28
CA THR A 81 24.77 -13.96 -4.11
C THR A 81 25.03 -13.50 -2.67
N GLY A 82 25.20 -14.43 -1.73
CA GLY A 82 25.56 -14.15 -0.33
C GLY A 82 24.38 -13.82 0.60
N VAL A 83 23.17 -13.60 0.08
CA VAL A 83 21.97 -13.35 0.91
C VAL A 83 20.79 -14.20 0.42
N PRO A 84 20.25 -15.10 1.27
CA PRO A 84 19.16 -15.97 0.87
C PRO A 84 17.85 -15.21 0.71
N MET A 85 17.02 -15.59 -0.27
CA MET A 85 15.68 -15.02 -0.50
C MET A 85 14.83 -15.00 0.77
N THR A 86 14.92 -16.05 1.59
CA THR A 86 14.19 -16.15 2.87
C THR A 86 14.51 -15.00 3.82
N ARG A 87 15.73 -14.46 3.79
CA ARG A 87 16.12 -13.31 4.62
C ARG A 87 15.48 -12.02 4.12
N TYR A 88 15.37 -11.81 2.80
CA TYR A 88 14.63 -10.68 2.24
C TYR A 88 13.17 -10.73 2.65
N LEU A 89 12.53 -11.88 2.48
CA LEU A 89 11.13 -12.08 2.88
C LEU A 89 10.94 -11.86 4.39
N PHE A 90 11.81 -12.44 5.22
CA PHE A 90 11.76 -12.28 6.67
C PHE A 90 11.94 -10.81 7.09
N ASN A 91 12.95 -10.12 6.56
CA ASN A 91 13.17 -8.70 6.84
C ASN A 91 11.95 -7.87 6.44
N SER A 92 11.38 -8.09 5.25
CA SER A 92 10.19 -7.36 4.80
C SER A 92 8.98 -7.60 5.71
N ILE A 93 8.71 -8.85 6.09
CA ILE A 93 7.61 -9.18 7.00
C ILE A 93 7.81 -8.50 8.36
N VAL A 94 8.99 -8.66 8.96
CA VAL A 94 9.29 -8.11 10.28
C VAL A 94 9.22 -6.59 10.27
N ILE A 95 9.87 -5.94 9.30
CA ILE A 95 9.85 -4.47 9.17
C ILE A 95 8.42 -3.98 8.96
N SER A 96 7.64 -4.64 8.11
CA SER A 96 6.26 -4.22 7.83
C SER A 96 5.36 -4.33 9.06
N ILE A 97 5.42 -5.45 9.78
CA ILE A 97 4.63 -5.66 11.01
C ILE A 97 5.03 -4.63 12.07
N LEU A 98 6.33 -4.46 12.33
CA LEU A 98 6.81 -3.50 13.31
C LEU A 98 6.41 -2.07 12.95
N THR A 99 6.56 -1.69 11.67
CA THR A 99 6.17 -0.35 11.20
C THR A 99 4.68 -0.11 11.39
N VAL A 100 3.82 -1.06 11.01
CA VAL A 100 2.36 -0.94 11.16
C VAL A 100 1.96 -0.83 12.62
N VAL A 101 2.49 -1.70 13.49
CA VAL A 101 2.14 -1.69 14.93
C VAL A 101 2.57 -0.38 15.58
N ILE A 102 3.82 0.06 15.38
CA ILE A 102 4.33 1.29 16.00
C ILE A 102 3.60 2.52 15.44
N ASN A 103 3.36 2.56 14.13
CA ASN A 103 2.60 3.65 13.50
C ASN A 103 1.18 3.74 14.06
N LEU A 104 0.47 2.61 14.19
CA LEU A 104 -0.88 2.58 14.75
C LEU A 104 -0.90 3.07 16.20
N LEU A 105 0.04 2.60 17.03
CA LEU A 105 0.12 3.04 18.43
C LEU A 105 0.30 4.56 18.53
N ILE A 106 1.20 5.14 17.74
CA ILE A 106 1.45 6.59 17.73
C ILE A 106 0.24 7.34 17.19
N THR A 107 -0.29 6.92 16.05
CA THR A 107 -1.39 7.60 15.35
C THR A 107 -2.67 7.58 16.17
N ILE A 108 -3.05 6.44 16.75
CA ILE A 108 -4.25 6.32 17.60
C ILE A 108 -4.10 7.17 18.86
N SER A 109 -2.92 7.15 19.50
CA SER A 109 -2.67 7.95 20.70
C SER A 109 -2.77 9.45 20.41
N ALA A 110 -2.17 9.89 19.29
CA ALA A 110 -2.25 11.27 18.85
C ALA A 110 -3.70 11.65 18.48
N ALA A 111 -4.38 10.85 17.67
CA ALA A 111 -5.76 11.09 17.28
C ALA A 111 -6.72 11.15 18.48
N TYR A 112 -6.52 10.32 19.50
CA TYR A 112 -7.28 10.39 20.74
C TYR A 112 -7.04 11.73 21.47
N ALA A 113 -5.78 12.15 21.59
CA ALA A 113 -5.45 13.44 22.21
C ALA A 113 -6.05 14.62 21.43
N PHE A 114 -5.96 14.63 20.10
CA PHE A 114 -6.56 15.68 19.27
C PHE A 114 -8.09 15.66 19.28
N SER A 115 -8.74 14.49 19.30
CA SER A 115 -10.20 14.40 19.26
C SER A 115 -10.86 14.65 20.62
N LYS A 116 -10.29 14.13 21.72
CA LYS A 116 -10.94 14.14 23.05
C LYS A 116 -10.36 15.16 24.04
N LYS A 117 -9.08 15.54 23.93
CA LYS A 117 -8.48 16.50 24.87
C LYS A 117 -8.58 17.93 24.32
N LYS A 118 -8.78 18.89 25.23
CA LYS A 118 -8.70 20.32 24.95
C LYS A 118 -7.39 20.83 25.53
N PHE A 119 -6.46 21.26 24.68
CA PHE A 119 -5.17 21.81 25.08
C PHE A 119 -4.81 23.01 24.20
N LYS A 120 -4.03 23.96 24.76
CA LYS A 120 -3.79 25.27 24.14
C LYS A 120 -3.10 25.19 22.76
N LEU A 121 -2.20 24.22 22.57
CA LEU A 121 -1.40 24.05 21.33
C LEU A 121 -2.11 23.23 20.23
N LYS A 122 -3.37 22.82 20.43
CA LYS A 122 -4.07 21.90 19.52
C LYS A 122 -4.11 22.41 18.09
N THR A 123 -4.55 23.66 17.89
CA THR A 123 -4.66 24.25 16.54
C THR A 123 -3.30 24.41 15.88
N ALA A 124 -2.28 24.83 16.63
CA ALA A 124 -0.93 25.00 16.10
C ALA A 124 -0.33 23.67 15.61
N LEU A 125 -0.39 22.62 16.43
CA LEU A 125 0.13 21.30 16.05
C LEU A 125 -0.65 20.67 14.88
N PHE A 126 -1.97 20.88 14.83
CA PHE A 126 -2.78 20.39 13.71
C PHE A 126 -2.42 21.12 12.40
N ASN A 127 -2.21 22.44 12.45
CA ASN A 127 -1.77 23.21 11.29
C ASN A 127 -0.37 22.79 10.81
N ILE A 128 0.57 22.50 11.73
CA ILE A 128 1.88 21.95 11.38
C ILE A 128 1.74 20.61 10.64
N ASN A 129 0.87 19.73 11.13
CA ASN A 129 0.59 18.45 10.45
C ASN A 129 0.02 18.67 9.05
N GLN A 130 -0.91 19.62 8.90
CA GLN A 130 -1.49 19.95 7.59
C GLN A 130 -0.46 20.52 6.62
N MET A 131 0.43 21.40 7.08
CA MET A 131 1.54 21.91 6.25
C MET A 131 2.49 20.77 5.83
N ALA A 132 2.74 19.81 6.70
CA ALA A 132 3.56 18.64 6.36
C ALA A 132 2.96 17.79 5.22
N LEU A 133 1.63 17.77 5.08
CA LEU A 133 0.94 17.09 3.95
C LEU A 133 1.15 17.79 2.60
N MET A 134 1.50 19.08 2.60
CA MET A 134 1.73 19.83 1.36
C MET A 134 3.08 19.51 0.72
N PHE A 135 4.00 18.90 1.48
CA PHE A 135 5.30 18.50 0.96
C PHE A 135 5.19 17.22 0.13
N VAL A 136 5.86 17.22 -1.04
CA VAL A 136 5.97 16.04 -1.89
C VAL A 136 6.91 15.04 -1.22
N ALA A 137 6.47 13.78 -1.09
CA ALA A 137 7.24 12.71 -0.44
C ALA A 137 8.64 12.51 -1.07
N THR A 138 8.77 12.75 -2.38
CA THR A 138 10.05 12.65 -3.09
C THR A 138 11.01 13.78 -2.72
N ALA A 139 10.53 15.01 -2.51
CA ALA A 139 11.36 16.17 -2.16
C ALA A 139 12.02 16.02 -0.78
N VAL A 140 11.34 15.35 0.15
CA VAL A 140 11.85 15.12 1.52
C VAL A 140 12.69 13.85 1.66
N SER A 141 12.87 13.08 0.58
CA SER A 141 13.63 11.81 0.61
C SER A 141 15.11 12.00 0.93
N VAL A 142 15.78 12.95 0.26
CA VAL A 142 17.21 13.24 0.47
C VAL A 142 17.48 13.80 1.87
N PRO A 143 16.74 14.82 2.37
CA PRO A 143 16.90 15.28 3.74
C PRO A 143 16.67 14.18 4.77
N ARG A 144 15.64 13.35 4.59
CA ARG A 144 15.35 12.21 5.45
C ARG A 144 16.51 11.21 5.50
N TYR A 145 17.11 10.90 4.35
CA TYR A 145 18.29 10.04 4.30
C TYR A 145 19.47 10.63 5.10
N ILE A 146 19.76 11.93 4.93
CA ILE A 146 20.82 12.61 5.68
C ILE A 146 20.59 12.52 7.19
N VAL A 147 19.34 12.63 7.65
CA VAL A 147 18.99 12.47 9.07
C VAL A 147 19.31 11.05 9.57
N ILE A 148 18.95 10.01 8.81
CA ILE A 148 19.28 8.61 9.16
C ILE A 148 20.79 8.38 9.24
N VAL A 149 21.55 8.92 8.28
CA VAL A 149 23.02 8.81 8.26
C VAL A 149 23.62 9.51 9.48
N LYS A 150 23.21 10.75 9.76
CA LYS A 150 23.71 11.51 10.92
C LYS A 150 23.31 10.87 12.25
N ALA A 151 22.18 10.18 12.30
CA ALA A 151 21.75 9.42 13.46
C ALA A 151 22.51 8.09 13.64
N GLY A 152 23.40 7.72 12.71
CA GLY A 152 24.13 6.44 12.76
C GLY A 152 23.25 5.22 12.54
N LEU A 153 22.04 5.40 12.01
CA LEU A 153 21.05 4.33 11.81
C LEU A 153 21.18 3.65 10.44
N ILE A 154 22.24 3.95 9.69
CA ILE A 154 22.50 3.35 8.38
C ILE A 154 22.66 1.83 8.52
N ASP A 155 22.23 1.09 7.50
CA ASP A 155 22.27 -0.38 7.45
C ASP A 155 21.52 -1.09 8.59
N SER A 156 20.44 -0.47 9.09
CA SER A 156 19.59 -1.04 10.14
C SER A 156 18.12 -1.09 9.76
N TRP A 157 17.33 -1.92 10.46
CA TRP A 157 15.87 -1.94 10.31
C TRP A 157 15.25 -0.59 10.73
N ALA A 158 15.88 0.14 11.65
CA ALA A 158 15.40 1.44 12.10
C ALA A 158 15.39 2.49 10.99
N ALA A 159 16.33 2.41 10.03
CA ALA A 159 16.34 3.28 8.85
C ALA A 159 15.05 3.20 8.02
N HIS A 160 14.39 2.05 8.03
CA HIS A 160 13.15 1.81 7.29
C HIS A 160 11.91 2.11 8.15
N ILE A 161 11.96 1.76 9.44
CA ILE A 161 10.82 1.90 10.35
C ILE A 161 10.63 3.38 10.73
N LEU A 162 11.67 4.03 11.24
CA LEU A 162 11.60 5.36 11.87
C LEU A 162 10.98 6.45 10.97
N PRO A 163 11.25 6.51 9.65
CA PRO A 163 10.63 7.53 8.81
C PRO A 163 9.14 7.31 8.52
N LEU A 164 8.63 6.11 8.80
CA LEU A 164 7.26 5.69 8.48
C LEU A 164 6.34 5.64 9.70
N ILE A 165 6.85 5.74 10.92
CA ILE A 165 6.01 5.65 12.13
C ILE A 165 5.18 6.91 12.43
N ALA A 166 5.59 8.06 11.89
CA ALA A 166 4.93 9.36 12.11
C ALA A 166 4.58 10.00 10.78
N MET A 167 3.57 9.45 10.10
CA MET A 167 3.09 9.98 8.82
C MET A 167 1.96 11.00 9.03
N PRO A 168 2.08 12.22 8.48
CA PRO A 168 1.05 13.25 8.63
C PRO A 168 -0.35 12.82 8.16
N VAL A 169 -0.39 11.94 7.16
CA VAL A 169 -1.63 11.38 6.61
C VAL A 169 -2.38 10.56 7.65
N GLY A 170 -1.66 9.80 8.48
CA GLY A 170 -2.27 8.96 9.52
C GLY A 170 -3.02 9.79 10.55
N LEU A 171 -2.46 10.92 10.98
CA LEU A 171 -3.13 11.81 11.93
C LEU A 171 -4.31 12.58 11.31
N PHE A 172 -4.25 12.88 10.02
CA PHE A 172 -5.31 13.64 9.33
C PHE A 172 -6.57 12.82 9.04
N LEU A 173 -6.42 11.52 8.76
CA LEU A 173 -7.54 10.64 8.35
C LEU A 173 -8.37 10.08 9.53
N VAL A 174 -7.92 10.24 10.78
CA VAL A 174 -8.57 9.71 11.99
C VAL A 174 -9.39 10.77 12.69
#